data_AF-A0A4Z0RBV5-F1
#
_entry.id   AF-A0A4Z0RBV5-F1
#
_cell.length_a   1.000
_cell.length_b   1.000
_cell.length_c   1.000
_cell.angle_alpha   90.00
_cell.angle_beta   90.00
_cell.angle_gamma   90.00
#
_symmetry.space_group_name_H-M   'P 1'
#
loop_
_entity.id
_entity.type
_entity.pdbx_description
1 polymer ?
#
loop_
_entity_poly.entity_id
_entity_poly.type
_entity_poly.pdbx_seq_one_letter_code
_entity_poly.pdbx_strand_id
1 'polypeptide(L)'
;MELLKIYGVSLRIHPTFLVVLVIYGVLGLVAQALLVFGLVFCHELAHLLTAKAYGFRVVGLELFPFGGAAYCDDLFEGRKFEESIMALAGPALNLLLLFGAQVLRWQGVWTGELAEDFVRFNFWLATFNLVPVLPLDGGRVARALFAENFGFVRTTKFLAWAGKWLGLLLALYGIILWGTGKFAEGPLTFIVLGGFFWLAGNKEISSAHIIFIRQLTRKKEDLLKKGLMRSLWVTVHKDTPLVRIVEEFTPDRYAMISLANNEMGLDKILTETDVVEGMLREGIRFPVGKL
;
A
#
# COMPACT_ATOMS: atom_id res chain seq x y z
N MET A 1 -0.97 23.06 1.54
CA MET A 1 -1.94 24.08 1.06
C MET A 1 -2.87 23.42 0.06
N GLU A 2 -4.18 23.69 0.12
CA GLU A 2 -5.12 23.25 -0.92
C GLU A 2 -4.95 24.13 -2.16
N LEU A 3 -4.63 23.53 -3.30
CA LEU A 3 -4.31 24.26 -4.53
C LEU A 3 -5.45 24.25 -5.54
N LEU A 4 -6.14 23.11 -5.69
CA LEU A 4 -7.19 22.96 -6.69
C LEU A 4 -8.20 21.90 -6.24
N LYS A 5 -9.48 22.08 -6.59
CA LYS A 5 -10.52 21.06 -6.41
C LYS A 5 -10.96 20.58 -7.79
N ILE A 6 -10.51 19.40 -8.21
CA ILE A 6 -10.85 18.81 -9.51
C ILE A 6 -11.89 17.71 -9.27
N TYR A 7 -13.09 17.84 -9.85
CA TYR A 7 -14.16 16.84 -9.75
C TYR A 7 -14.48 16.36 -8.31
N GLY A 8 -14.35 17.25 -7.32
CA GLY A 8 -14.62 16.96 -5.91
C GLY A 8 -13.40 16.46 -5.11
N VAL A 9 -12.27 16.17 -5.75
CA VAL A 9 -11.01 15.77 -5.10
C VAL A 9 -10.18 17.00 -4.75
N SER A 10 -9.80 17.18 -3.48
CA SER A 10 -8.89 18.25 -3.07
C SER A 10 -7.44 17.88 -3.38
N LEU A 11 -6.79 18.66 -4.26
CA LEU A 11 -5.37 18.53 -4.54
C LEU A 11 -4.58 19.37 -3.53
N ARG A 12 -3.74 18.70 -2.73
CA ARG A 12 -2.83 19.32 -1.78
C ARG A 12 -1.40 19.05 -2.21
N ILE A 13 -0.55 20.07 -2.13
CA ILE A 13 0.90 19.89 -2.25
C ILE A 13 1.51 20.07 -0.86
N HIS A 14 2.28 19.07 -0.45
CA HIS A 14 2.99 19.10 0.81
C HIS A 14 4.16 20.10 0.73
N PRO A 15 4.45 20.92 1.77
CA PRO A 15 5.53 21.92 1.72
C PRO A 15 6.91 21.36 1.35
N THR A 16 7.20 20.10 1.69
CA THR A 16 8.45 19.43 1.31
C THR A 16 8.64 19.38 -0.21
N PHE A 17 7.55 19.32 -0.98
CA PHE A 17 7.62 19.38 -2.44
C PHE A 17 8.19 20.71 -2.92
N LEU A 18 7.74 21.83 -2.35
CA LEU A 18 8.25 23.15 -2.70
C LEU A 18 9.73 23.29 -2.38
N VAL A 19 10.17 22.72 -1.24
CA VAL A 19 11.59 22.70 -0.87
C VAL A 19 12.42 21.95 -1.91
N VAL A 20 11.99 20.76 -2.33
CA VAL A 20 12.69 19.99 -3.36
C VAL A 20 12.70 20.75 -4.70
N LEU A 21 11.59 21.37 -5.09
CA LEU A 21 11.50 22.14 -6.32
C LEU A 21 12.43 23.37 -6.30
N VAL A 22 12.54 24.07 -5.17
CA VAL A 22 13.50 25.18 -5.00
C VAL A 22 14.94 24.69 -5.10
N ILE A 23 15.29 23.57 -4.45
CA ILE A 23 16.63 22.98 -4.52
C ILE A 23 16.99 22.62 -5.97
N TYR A 24 16.10 21.92 -6.68
CA TYR A 24 16.31 21.57 -8.08
C TYR A 24 16.34 22.82 -8.98
N GLY A 25 15.59 23.87 -8.61
CA GLY A 25 15.63 25.15 -9.30
C GLY A 25 16.97 25.86 -9.18
N VAL A 26 17.57 25.89 -7.99
CA VAL A 26 18.92 26.44 -7.77
C VAL A 26 19.98 25.63 -8.53
N LEU A 27 19.77 24.32 -8.70
CA LEU A 27 20.65 23.44 -9.46
C LEU A 27 20.44 23.52 -10.99
N GLY A 28 19.49 24.32 -11.48
CA GLY A 28 19.16 24.43 -12.90
C GLY A 28 18.38 23.25 -13.48
N LEU A 29 17.84 22.36 -12.64
CA LEU A 29 17.16 21.11 -13.01
C LEU A 29 15.63 21.22 -12.92
N VAL A 30 15.08 22.41 -13.16
CA VAL A 30 13.63 22.67 -13.03
C VAL A 30 12.82 21.78 -13.99
N ALA A 31 13.29 21.61 -15.22
CA ALA A 31 12.60 20.82 -16.23
C ALA A 31 12.48 19.35 -15.80
N GLN A 32 13.56 18.76 -15.27
CA GLN A 32 13.56 17.40 -14.75
C GLN A 32 12.65 17.26 -13.52
N ALA A 33 12.67 18.23 -12.61
CA ALA A 33 11.82 18.23 -11.43
C ALA A 33 10.32 18.26 -11.82
N LEU A 34 9.94 19.12 -12.77
CA LEU A 34 8.58 19.19 -13.30
C LEU A 34 8.20 17.91 -14.05
N LEU A 35 9.13 17.28 -14.75
CA LEU A 35 8.91 16.03 -15.46
C LEU A 35 8.62 14.88 -14.49
N VAL A 36 9.48 14.69 -13.47
CA VAL A 36 9.27 13.67 -12.42
C VAL A 36 7.95 13.93 -11.69
N PHE A 37 7.65 15.18 -11.37
CA PHE A 37 6.38 15.54 -10.76
C PHE A 37 5.18 15.19 -11.65
N GLY A 38 5.24 15.50 -12.95
CA GLY A 38 4.21 15.16 -13.91
C GLY A 38 3.98 13.65 -14.00
N LEU A 39 5.06 12.86 -13.98
CA LEU A 39 5.00 11.39 -13.96
C LEU A 39 4.35 10.87 -12.68
N VAL A 40 4.78 11.35 -11.51
CA VAL A 40 4.17 10.96 -10.21
C VAL A 40 2.71 11.38 -10.16
N PHE A 41 2.36 12.57 -10.65
CA PHE A 41 0.98 13.02 -10.70
C PHE A 41 0.11 12.13 -11.59
N CYS A 42 0.59 11.77 -12.80
CA CYS A 42 -0.12 10.85 -13.68
C CYS A 42 -0.30 9.48 -13.01
N HIS A 43 0.75 8.96 -12.39
CA HIS A 43 0.74 7.70 -11.65
C HIS A 43 -0.35 7.67 -10.57
N GLU A 44 -0.37 8.68 -9.69
CA GLU A 44 -1.38 8.79 -8.63
C GLU A 44 -2.78 9.02 -9.18
N LEU A 45 -2.90 9.78 -10.27
CA LEU A 45 -4.19 9.96 -10.96
C LEU A 45 -4.75 8.64 -11.47
N ALA A 46 -3.91 7.71 -11.94
CA ALA A 46 -4.33 6.38 -12.37
C ALA A 46 -4.99 5.59 -11.23
N HIS A 47 -4.39 5.63 -10.03
CA HIS A 47 -4.95 5.03 -8.81
C HIS A 47 -6.32 5.62 -8.50
N LEU A 48 -6.44 6.95 -8.53
CA LEU A 48 -7.70 7.65 -8.24
C LEU A 48 -8.81 7.34 -9.24
N LEU A 49 -8.49 7.34 -10.53
CA LEU A 49 -9.46 7.03 -11.59
C LEU A 49 -9.95 5.59 -11.47
N THR A 50 -9.05 4.66 -11.15
CA THR A 50 -9.39 3.26 -10.89
C THR A 50 -10.30 3.14 -9.67
N ALA A 51 -9.99 3.81 -8.56
CA ALA A 51 -10.84 3.83 -7.37
C ALA A 51 -12.25 4.36 -7.68
N LYS A 52 -12.35 5.44 -8.45
CA LYS A 52 -13.64 6.02 -8.86
C LYS A 52 -14.43 5.06 -9.76
N ALA A 53 -13.77 4.35 -10.67
CA ALA A 53 -14.40 3.37 -11.55
C ALA A 53 -15.00 2.18 -10.77
N TYR A 54 -14.40 1.80 -9.63
CA TYR A 54 -14.95 0.81 -8.71
C TYR A 54 -16.01 1.37 -7.75
N GLY A 55 -16.39 2.65 -7.87
CA GLY A 55 -17.45 3.29 -7.10
C GLY A 55 -17.02 3.81 -5.72
N PHE A 56 -15.72 3.92 -5.45
CA PHE A 56 -15.22 4.43 -4.17
C PHE A 56 -15.23 5.96 -4.11
N ARG A 57 -15.45 6.51 -2.91
CA ARG A 57 -15.42 7.95 -2.65
C ARG A 57 -13.99 8.41 -2.36
N VAL A 58 -13.43 9.17 -3.30
CA VAL A 58 -12.12 9.83 -3.16
C VAL A 58 -12.32 11.20 -2.51
N VAL A 59 -11.60 11.47 -1.43
CA VAL A 59 -11.71 12.70 -0.63
C VAL A 59 -10.66 13.73 -1.04
N GLY A 60 -9.42 13.30 -1.31
CA GLY A 60 -8.32 14.19 -1.67
C GLY A 60 -7.07 13.46 -2.12
N LEU A 61 -6.14 14.20 -2.72
CA LEU A 61 -4.81 13.74 -3.13
C LEU A 61 -3.77 14.72 -2.59
N GLU A 62 -2.84 14.23 -1.77
CA GLU A 62 -1.70 15.00 -1.32
C GLU A 62 -0.40 14.52 -1.98
N LEU A 63 0.30 15.43 -2.66
CA LEU A 63 1.54 15.12 -3.36
C LEU A 63 2.76 15.44 -2.48
N PHE A 64 3.65 14.48 -2.40
CA PHE A 64 4.96 14.54 -1.76
C PHE A 64 6.06 14.53 -2.84
N PRO A 65 7.31 14.92 -2.51
CA PRO A 65 8.41 14.87 -3.47
C PRO A 65 8.72 13.46 -4.01
N PHE A 66 8.34 12.42 -3.28
CA PHE A 66 8.67 11.02 -3.58
C PHE A 66 7.44 10.13 -3.75
N GLY A 67 6.26 10.70 -4.01
CA GLY A 67 5.01 9.96 -4.20
C GLY A 67 3.77 10.79 -3.87
N GLY A 68 2.58 10.19 -3.91
CA GLY A 68 1.34 10.79 -3.42
C GLY A 68 0.70 9.99 -2.29
N ALA A 69 -0.18 10.64 -1.54
CA ALA A 69 -1.12 9.99 -0.65
C ALA A 69 -2.53 10.37 -1.07
N ALA A 70 -3.25 9.40 -1.63
CA ALA A 70 -4.68 9.52 -1.84
C ALA A 70 -5.44 9.25 -0.54
N TYR A 71 -6.34 10.17 -0.17
CA TYR A 71 -7.29 10.02 0.92
C TYR A 71 -8.62 9.49 0.35
N CYS A 72 -8.97 8.26 0.69
CA CYS A 72 -10.25 7.65 0.33
C CYS A 72 -11.00 7.28 1.61
N ASP A 73 -12.31 7.55 1.64
CA ASP A 73 -13.17 7.27 2.82
C ASP A 73 -13.27 5.76 3.09
N ASP A 74 -12.97 4.94 2.08
CA ASP A 74 -12.95 3.49 2.12
C ASP A 74 -11.62 2.98 1.56
N LEU A 75 -10.64 2.81 2.46
CA LEU A 75 -9.34 2.28 2.08
C LEU A 75 -9.47 0.84 1.57
N PHE A 76 -8.79 0.60 0.46
CA PHE A 76 -8.77 -0.59 -0.42
C PHE A 76 -8.36 -1.91 0.24
N GLU A 77 -8.14 -1.90 1.54
CA GLU A 77 -7.28 -2.85 2.20
C GLU A 77 -8.06 -4.10 2.56
N GLY A 78 -7.59 -5.24 2.04
CA GLY A 78 -8.06 -6.57 2.43
C GLY A 78 -8.83 -7.33 1.35
N ARG A 79 -9.27 -6.69 0.27
CA ARG A 79 -9.86 -7.42 -0.86
C ARG A 79 -8.81 -7.67 -1.93
N LYS A 80 -8.44 -8.95 -2.10
CA LYS A 80 -7.33 -9.34 -2.96
C LYS A 80 -7.34 -8.71 -4.34
N PHE A 81 -8.46 -8.83 -5.04
CA PHE A 81 -8.55 -8.46 -6.44
C PHE A 81 -8.59 -6.93 -6.61
N GLU A 82 -9.45 -6.26 -5.85
CA GLU A 82 -9.58 -4.81 -5.89
C GLU A 82 -8.29 -4.10 -5.42
N GLU A 83 -7.66 -4.58 -4.33
CA GLU A 83 -6.40 -4.02 -3.83
C GLU A 83 -5.26 -4.21 -4.86
N SER A 84 -5.16 -5.40 -5.48
CA SER A 84 -4.12 -5.67 -6.47
C SER A 84 -4.32 -4.85 -7.75
N ILE A 85 -5.54 -4.79 -8.29
CA ILE A 85 -5.81 -4.00 -9.50
C ILE A 85 -5.52 -2.54 -9.27
N MET A 86 -5.92 -2.04 -8.10
CA MET A 86 -5.68 -0.65 -7.79
C MET A 86 -4.20 -0.36 -7.64
N ALA A 87 -3.47 -1.14 -6.85
CA ALA A 87 -2.02 -0.97 -6.72
C ALA A 87 -1.29 -1.10 -8.07
N LEU A 88 -1.81 -1.88 -9.02
CA LEU A 88 -1.22 -1.99 -10.36
C LEU A 88 -1.61 -0.85 -11.30
N ALA A 89 -2.61 -0.02 -11.00
CA ALA A 89 -3.09 1.02 -11.90
C ALA A 89 -2.02 2.08 -12.22
N GLY A 90 -1.35 2.60 -11.19
CA GLY A 90 -0.23 3.54 -11.33
C GLY A 90 0.93 2.97 -12.16
N PRO A 91 1.50 1.81 -11.79
CA PRO A 91 2.54 1.16 -12.58
C PRO A 91 2.12 0.83 -14.02
N ALA A 92 0.87 0.40 -14.24
CA ALA A 92 0.37 0.11 -15.58
C ALA A 92 0.30 1.36 -16.46
N LEU A 93 -0.17 2.49 -15.93
CA LEU A 93 -0.14 3.77 -16.66
C LEU A 93 1.30 4.19 -16.97
N ASN A 94 2.21 4.07 -16.00
CA ASN A 94 3.62 4.41 -16.23
C ASN A 94 4.23 3.54 -17.33
N LEU A 95 3.96 2.23 -17.34
CA LEU A 95 4.42 1.34 -18.41
C LEU A 95 3.82 1.73 -19.77
N LEU A 96 2.53 2.08 -19.83
CA LEU A 96 1.90 2.56 -21.06
C LEU A 96 2.58 3.83 -21.58
N LEU A 97 2.82 4.81 -20.70
CA LEU A 97 3.53 6.04 -21.03
C LEU A 97 4.97 5.77 -21.47
N LEU A 98 5.64 4.80 -20.85
CA LEU A 98 7.01 4.40 -21.17
C LEU A 98 7.11 3.84 -22.59
N PHE A 99 6.28 2.84 -22.90
CA PHE A 99 6.28 2.23 -24.23
C PHE A 99 5.79 3.19 -25.30
N GLY A 100 4.77 4.01 -25.01
CA GLY A 100 4.29 5.05 -25.91
C GLY A 100 5.38 6.07 -26.26
N ALA A 101 6.08 6.60 -25.24
CA ALA A 101 7.19 7.52 -25.44
C ALA A 101 8.34 6.86 -26.22
N GLN A 102 8.65 5.59 -25.95
CA GLN A 102 9.72 4.87 -26.65
C GLN A 102 9.39 4.65 -28.14
N VAL A 103 8.14 4.37 -28.47
CA VAL A 103 7.69 4.28 -29.88
C VAL A 103 7.83 5.63 -30.59
N LEU A 104 7.40 6.72 -29.96
CA LEU A 104 7.55 8.07 -30.53
C LEU A 104 9.02 8.46 -30.74
N ARG A 105 9.92 8.03 -29.85
CA ARG A 105 11.37 8.19 -30.01
C ARG A 105 11.91 7.42 -31.22
N TRP A 106 11.53 6.15 -31.37
CA TRP A 106 11.96 5.33 -32.51
C TRP A 106 11.48 5.86 -33.85
N GLN A 107 10.29 6.46 -33.89
CA GLN A 107 9.76 7.11 -35.10
C GLN A 107 10.37 8.49 -35.37
N GLY A 108 11.25 8.99 -34.50
CA GLY A 108 11.84 10.32 -34.63
C GLY A 108 10.86 11.48 -34.39
N VAL A 109 9.66 11.19 -33.88
CA VAL A 109 8.60 12.20 -33.64
C VAL A 109 8.92 13.02 -32.38
N TRP A 110 9.43 12.37 -31.34
CA TRP A 110 9.84 13.03 -30.10
C TRP A 110 11.24 12.60 -29.71
N THR A 111 12.21 13.49 -29.90
CA THR A 111 13.64 13.24 -29.67
C THR A 111 14.27 14.34 -28.82
N GLY A 112 15.47 14.10 -28.29
CA GLY A 112 16.22 15.05 -27.46
C GLY A 112 16.24 14.68 -25.97
N GLU A 113 17.03 15.43 -25.19
CA GLU A 113 17.36 15.10 -23.79
C GLU A 113 16.12 14.93 -22.91
N LEU A 114 15.09 15.75 -23.08
CA LEU A 114 13.83 15.64 -22.31
C LEU A 114 13.09 14.33 -22.58
N ALA A 115 13.12 13.82 -23.81
CA ALA A 115 12.49 12.54 -24.14
C ALA A 115 13.26 11.37 -23.52
N GLU A 116 14.59 11.48 -23.43
CA GLU A 116 15.43 10.49 -22.76
C GLU A 116 15.22 10.50 -21.25
N ASP A 117 15.17 11.69 -20.65
CA ASP A 117 14.85 11.88 -19.25
C ASP A 117 13.45 11.35 -18.91
N PHE A 118 12.46 11.59 -19.77
CA PHE A 118 11.11 11.06 -19.60
C PHE A 118 11.11 9.53 -19.52
N VAL A 119 11.70 8.86 -20.51
CA VAL A 119 11.77 7.40 -20.56
C VAL A 119 12.54 6.87 -19.35
N ARG A 120 13.68 7.48 -19.01
CA ARG A 120 14.53 7.08 -17.88
C ARG A 120 13.81 7.20 -16.55
N PHE A 121 13.23 8.35 -16.24
CA PHE A 121 12.54 8.56 -14.96
C PHE A 121 11.27 7.74 -14.86
N ASN A 122 10.51 7.60 -15.94
CA ASN A 122 9.29 6.81 -15.95
C ASN A 122 9.58 5.30 -15.76
N PHE A 123 10.66 4.79 -16.38
CA PHE A 123 11.12 3.43 -16.17
C PHE A 123 11.45 3.15 -14.70
N TRP A 124 12.23 4.04 -14.08
CA TRP A 124 12.59 3.90 -12.67
C TRP A 124 11.37 4.05 -11.76
N LEU A 125 10.46 4.99 -12.04
CA LEU A 125 9.24 5.17 -11.27
C LEU A 125 8.32 3.94 -11.34
N ALA A 126 8.15 3.33 -12.52
CA ALA A 126 7.37 2.10 -12.67
C ALA A 126 8.03 0.92 -11.95
N THR A 127 9.32 0.70 -12.21
CA THR A 127 10.06 -0.46 -11.67
C THR A 127 10.19 -0.38 -10.16
N PHE A 128 10.51 0.79 -9.62
CA PHE A 128 10.67 1.00 -8.19
C PHE A 128 9.34 0.81 -7.46
N ASN A 129 8.22 1.30 -8.02
CA ASN A 129 6.91 1.07 -7.41
C ASN A 129 6.45 -0.38 -7.46
N LEU A 130 6.97 -1.22 -8.36
CA LEU A 130 6.65 -2.65 -8.41
C LEU A 130 7.46 -3.50 -7.42
N VAL A 131 8.43 -2.93 -6.71
CA VAL A 131 9.20 -3.65 -5.69
C VAL A 131 8.25 -4.12 -4.57
N PRO A 132 8.30 -5.40 -4.15
CA PRO A 132 7.35 -5.99 -3.20
C PRO A 132 7.65 -5.61 -1.74
N VAL A 133 7.66 -4.32 -1.43
CA VAL A 133 7.87 -3.78 -0.08
C VAL A 133 6.91 -2.62 0.18
N LEU A 134 6.44 -2.47 1.42
CA LEU A 134 5.62 -1.31 1.78
C LEU A 134 6.52 -0.09 2.07
N PRO A 135 6.10 1.14 1.71
CA PRO A 135 4.76 1.55 1.29
C PRO A 135 4.46 1.48 -0.23
N LEU A 136 5.35 0.89 -1.04
CA LEU A 136 5.22 0.88 -2.50
C LEU A 136 4.03 0.02 -2.98
N ASP A 137 3.59 0.28 -4.20
CA ASP A 137 2.46 -0.41 -4.82
C ASP A 137 2.67 -1.93 -4.95
N GLY A 138 3.87 -2.37 -5.33
CA GLY A 138 4.24 -3.77 -5.39
C GLY A 138 4.15 -4.44 -4.02
N GLY A 139 4.42 -3.70 -2.94
CA GLY A 139 4.17 -4.13 -1.57
C GLY A 139 2.68 -4.34 -1.30
N ARG A 140 1.80 -3.48 -1.80
CA ARG A 140 0.34 -3.64 -1.67
C ARG A 140 -0.17 -4.84 -2.49
N VAL A 141 0.34 -5.05 -3.69
CA VAL A 141 0.05 -6.25 -4.50
C VAL A 141 0.50 -7.51 -3.76
N ALA A 142 1.74 -7.53 -3.24
CA ALA A 142 2.25 -8.65 -2.46
C ALA A 142 1.40 -8.89 -1.20
N ARG A 143 1.02 -7.81 -0.50
CA ARG A 143 0.12 -7.89 0.66
C ARG A 143 -1.19 -8.54 0.28
N ALA A 144 -1.85 -8.08 -0.77
CA ALA A 144 -3.10 -8.65 -1.26
C ALA A 144 -2.95 -10.15 -1.60
N LEU A 145 -1.90 -10.56 -2.29
CA LEU A 145 -1.69 -11.95 -2.67
C LEU A 145 -1.43 -12.88 -1.47
N PHE A 146 -0.60 -12.45 -0.51
CA PHE A 146 -0.14 -13.28 0.59
C PHE A 146 -0.97 -13.16 1.88
N ALA A 147 -1.76 -12.11 2.05
CA ALA A 147 -2.52 -11.85 3.27
C ALA A 147 -3.55 -12.95 3.61
N GLU A 148 -4.14 -13.63 2.63
CA GLU A 148 -5.04 -14.76 2.92
C GLU A 148 -4.32 -16.00 3.45
N ASN A 149 -3.05 -16.21 3.07
CA ASN A 149 -2.32 -17.42 3.45
C ASN A 149 -1.54 -17.24 4.75
N PHE A 150 -1.07 -16.03 5.02
CA PHE A 150 -0.18 -15.73 6.16
C PHE A 150 -0.81 -14.77 7.19
N GLY A 151 -2.05 -14.35 6.97
CA GLY A 151 -2.75 -13.34 7.79
C GLY A 151 -2.40 -11.90 7.38
N PHE A 152 -3.39 -11.02 7.38
CA PHE A 152 -3.26 -9.62 6.92
C PHE A 152 -2.22 -8.83 7.74
N VAL A 153 -2.32 -8.88 9.08
CA VAL A 153 -1.43 -8.12 9.98
C VAL A 153 0.01 -8.61 9.86
N ARG A 154 0.22 -9.93 9.81
CA ARG A 154 1.56 -10.53 9.71
C ARG A 154 2.22 -10.19 8.37
N THR A 155 1.49 -10.32 7.27
CA THR A 155 1.97 -9.99 5.92
C THR A 155 2.33 -8.51 5.81
N THR A 156 1.48 -7.62 6.32
CA THR A 156 1.74 -6.17 6.34
C THR A 156 3.00 -5.84 7.13
N LYS A 157 3.16 -6.42 8.33
CA LYS A 157 4.36 -6.22 9.16
C LYS A 157 5.63 -6.69 8.46
N PHE A 158 5.57 -7.85 7.80
CA PHE A 158 6.71 -8.40 7.06
C PHE A 158 7.14 -7.47 5.92
N LEU A 159 6.19 -7.06 5.08
CA LEU A 159 6.47 -6.17 3.94
C LEU A 159 6.91 -4.77 4.37
N ALA A 160 6.37 -4.25 5.46
CA ALA A 160 6.82 -2.99 6.05
C ALA A 160 8.23 -3.08 6.61
N TRP A 161 8.60 -4.18 7.28
CA TRP A 161 9.98 -4.42 7.72
C TRP A 161 10.94 -4.56 6.54
N ALA A 162 10.55 -5.25 5.47
CA ALA A 162 11.35 -5.33 4.25
C ALA A 162 11.60 -3.93 3.65
N GLY A 163 10.57 -3.07 3.62
CA GLY A 163 10.71 -1.68 3.20
C GLY A 163 11.62 -0.86 4.11
N LYS A 164 11.56 -1.06 5.43
CA LYS A 164 12.47 -0.41 6.39
C LYS A 164 13.93 -0.83 6.17
N TRP A 165 14.18 -2.11 5.89
CA TRP A 165 15.52 -2.60 5.56
C TRP A 165 16.03 -2.01 4.25
N LEU A 166 15.18 -1.94 3.21
CA LEU A 166 15.52 -1.25 1.97
C LEU A 166 15.86 0.22 2.23
N GLY A 167 15.05 0.92 3.02
CA GLY A 167 15.29 2.30 3.43
C GLY A 167 16.62 2.48 4.17
N LEU A 168 16.97 1.56 5.07
CA LEU A 168 18.25 1.58 5.77
C LEU A 168 19.43 1.41 4.79
N LEU A 169 19.34 0.47 3.85
CA LEU A 169 20.38 0.26 2.83
C LEU A 169 20.55 1.50 1.94
N LEU A 170 19.46 2.14 1.53
CA LEU A 170 19.49 3.39 0.77
C LEU A 170 20.14 4.52 1.57
N ALA A 171 19.78 4.68 2.85
CA ALA A 171 20.37 5.70 3.71
C ALA A 171 21.88 5.48 3.90
N LEU A 172 22.31 4.25 4.16
CA LEU A 172 23.73 3.90 4.29
C LEU A 172 24.48 4.17 2.98
N TYR A 173 23.91 3.82 1.84
CA TYR A 173 24.48 4.12 0.54
C TYR A 173 24.65 5.64 0.33
N GLY A 174 23.63 6.43 0.67
CA GLY A 174 23.72 7.89 0.64
C GLY A 174 24.80 8.47 1.55
N ILE A 175 25.00 7.91 2.75
CA ILE A 175 26.07 8.31 3.68
C ILE A 175 27.45 7.97 3.11
N ILE A 176 27.62 6.79 2.48
CA ILE A 176 28.88 6.40 1.84
C ILE A 176 29.21 7.34 0.67
N LEU A 177 28.22 7.67 -0.17
CA LEU A 177 28.39 8.63 -1.25
C LEU A 177 28.77 10.02 -0.74
N TRP A 178 28.17 10.45 0.37
CA TRP A 178 28.53 11.70 1.04
C TRP A 178 29.98 11.67 1.55
N GLY A 179 30.37 10.61 2.25
CA GLY A 179 31.72 10.46 2.81
C GLY A 179 32.83 10.33 1.77
N THR A 180 32.51 9.82 0.58
CA THR A 180 33.43 9.71 -0.56
C THR A 180 33.49 10.96 -1.43
N GLY A 181 32.73 12.01 -1.08
CA GLY A 181 32.71 13.29 -1.80
C GLY A 181 31.95 13.26 -3.13
N LYS A 182 31.16 12.21 -3.40
CA LYS A 182 30.39 12.02 -4.64
C LYS A 182 29.06 12.77 -4.60
N PHE A 183 29.11 14.07 -4.37
CA PHE A 183 27.90 14.90 -4.21
C PHE A 183 27.04 14.97 -5.48
N ALA A 184 27.64 14.81 -6.66
CA ALA A 184 26.94 14.80 -7.94
C ALA A 184 25.95 13.62 -8.08
N GLU A 185 26.14 12.53 -7.34
CA GLU A 185 25.25 11.36 -7.37
C GLU A 185 23.99 11.56 -6.49
N GLY A 186 23.86 12.70 -5.80
CA GLY A 186 22.67 13.03 -5.00
C GLY A 186 22.54 12.26 -3.68
N PRO A 187 23.58 12.20 -2.82
CA PRO A 187 23.55 11.46 -1.56
C PRO A 187 22.38 11.82 -0.63
N LEU A 188 21.96 13.09 -0.62
CA LEU A 188 20.82 13.56 0.17
C LEU A 188 19.52 12.88 -0.22
N THR A 189 19.30 12.62 -1.51
CA THR A 189 18.09 11.96 -2.00
C THR A 189 17.94 10.57 -1.39
N PHE A 190 19.04 9.80 -1.36
CA PHE A 190 19.06 8.46 -0.78
C PHE A 190 18.83 8.46 0.73
N ILE A 191 19.41 9.43 1.45
CA ILE A 191 19.20 9.59 2.91
C ILE A 191 17.74 9.94 3.21
N VAL A 192 17.18 10.90 2.48
CA VAL A 192 15.78 11.32 2.64
C VAL A 192 14.83 10.19 2.29
N LEU A 193 15.09 9.45 1.21
CA LEU A 193 14.32 8.28 0.81
C LEU A 193 14.36 7.19 1.90
N GLY A 194 15.54 6.93 2.48
CA GLY A 194 15.68 6.00 3.60
C GLY A 194 14.86 6.41 4.83
N GLY A 195 14.87 7.69 5.19
CA GLY A 195 14.01 8.24 6.24
C GLY A 195 12.52 8.10 5.94
N PHE A 196 12.12 8.36 4.70
CA PHE A 196 10.73 8.17 4.24
C PHE A 196 10.26 6.72 4.39
N PHE A 197 11.06 5.74 3.94
CA PHE A 197 10.74 4.31 4.11
C PHE A 197 10.59 3.92 5.59
N TRP A 198 11.42 4.48 6.48
CA TRP A 198 11.32 4.22 7.90
C TRP A 198 10.02 4.76 8.52
N LEU A 199 9.69 6.01 8.22
CA LEU A 199 8.47 6.67 8.71
C LEU A 199 7.21 6.00 8.15
N ALA A 200 7.18 5.75 6.84
CA ALA A 200 6.07 5.09 6.17
C ALA A 200 5.89 3.65 6.66
N GLY A 201 6.97 2.87 6.80
CA GLY A 201 6.92 1.51 7.33
C GLY A 201 6.39 1.46 8.77
N ASN A 202 6.77 2.41 9.63
CA ASN A 202 6.19 2.51 10.98
C ASN A 202 4.69 2.84 10.96
N LYS A 203 4.26 3.72 10.04
CA LYS A 203 2.85 4.06 9.84
C LYS A 203 2.04 2.84 9.40
N GLU A 204 2.55 2.03 8.48
CA GLU A 204 1.93 0.78 8.02
C GLU A 204 1.79 -0.24 9.15
N ILE A 205 2.85 -0.46 9.94
CA ILE A 205 2.83 -1.40 11.08
C ILE A 205 1.81 -0.97 12.14
N SER A 206 1.80 0.32 12.48
CA SER A 206 0.88 0.87 13.49
C SER A 206 -0.58 0.79 13.04
N SER A 207 -0.83 1.10 11.76
CA SER A 207 -2.19 1.12 11.20
C SER A 207 -2.75 -0.28 10.93
N ALA A 208 -1.89 -1.30 10.78
CA ALA A 208 -2.30 -2.65 10.38
C ALA A 208 -3.43 -3.25 11.24
N HIS A 209 -3.39 -3.07 12.57
CA HIS A 209 -4.46 -3.58 13.45
C HIS A 209 -5.77 -2.80 13.31
N ILE A 210 -5.69 -1.48 13.16
CA ILE A 210 -6.87 -0.63 12.97
C ILE A 210 -7.56 -0.99 11.66
N ILE A 211 -6.78 -1.19 10.61
CA ILE A 211 -7.26 -1.62 9.29
C ILE A 211 -7.93 -2.99 9.39
N PHE A 212 -7.30 -3.94 10.08
CA PHE A 212 -7.85 -5.26 10.31
C PHE A 212 -9.20 -5.23 11.05
N ILE A 213 -9.32 -4.44 12.12
CA ILE A 213 -10.60 -4.29 12.84
C ILE A 213 -11.67 -3.68 11.92
N ARG A 214 -11.33 -2.67 11.11
CA ARG A 214 -12.26 -2.09 10.13
C ARG A 214 -12.72 -3.10 9.09
N GLN A 215 -11.85 -4.00 8.64
CA GLN A 215 -12.22 -5.08 7.71
C GLN A 215 -13.29 -5.99 8.31
N LEU A 216 -13.17 -6.36 9.58
CA LEU A 216 -14.17 -7.18 10.28
C LEU A 216 -15.53 -6.48 10.37
N THR A 217 -15.55 -5.19 10.71
CA THR A 217 -16.81 -4.42 10.73
C THR A 217 -17.46 -4.33 9.36
N ARG A 218 -16.66 -4.13 8.30
CA ARG A 218 -17.14 -4.06 6.91
C ARG A 218 -17.76 -5.36 6.41
N LYS A 219 -17.21 -6.53 6.79
CA LYS A 219 -17.81 -7.82 6.41
C LYS A 219 -19.26 -7.95 6.82
N LYS A 220 -19.56 -7.53 8.06
CA LYS A 220 -20.91 -7.58 8.61
C LYS A 220 -21.86 -6.71 7.79
N GLU A 221 -21.43 -5.51 7.41
CA GLU A 221 -22.21 -4.64 6.53
C GLU A 221 -22.38 -5.23 5.12
N ASP A 222 -21.33 -5.81 4.53
CA ASP A 222 -21.38 -6.43 3.21
C ASP A 222 -22.35 -7.61 3.16
N LEU A 223 -22.34 -8.47 4.19
CA LEU A 223 -23.27 -9.59 4.30
C LEU A 223 -24.72 -9.11 4.42
N LEU A 224 -24.97 -8.05 5.21
CA LEU A 224 -26.30 -7.45 5.35
C LEU A 224 -26.79 -6.79 4.05
N LYS A 225 -25.90 -6.12 3.30
CA LYS A 225 -26.24 -5.45 2.03
C LYS A 225 -26.44 -6.42 0.87
N LYS A 226 -25.56 -7.42 0.73
CA LYS A 226 -25.59 -8.38 -0.39
C LYS A 226 -26.50 -9.57 -0.13
N GLY A 227 -26.87 -9.82 1.13
CA GLY A 227 -27.67 -10.96 1.56
C GLY A 227 -26.93 -12.30 1.57
N LEU A 228 -25.73 -12.38 1.01
CA LEU A 228 -24.91 -13.59 0.96
C LEU A 228 -23.40 -13.27 0.98
N MET A 229 -22.62 -14.15 1.62
CA MET A 229 -21.16 -14.11 1.65
C MET A 229 -20.64 -15.55 1.72
N ARG A 230 -19.48 -15.82 1.11
CA ARG A 230 -18.84 -17.13 1.21
C ARG A 230 -18.34 -17.35 2.64
N SER A 231 -18.55 -18.54 3.19
CA SER A 231 -18.05 -18.89 4.53
C SER A 231 -16.69 -19.58 4.47
N LEU A 232 -15.77 -19.22 5.36
CA LEU A 232 -14.55 -19.97 5.64
C LEU A 232 -14.79 -20.84 6.88
N TRP A 233 -14.61 -22.15 6.78
CA TRP A 233 -14.69 -23.05 7.94
C TRP A 233 -13.30 -23.33 8.48
N VAL A 234 -13.10 -23.06 9.77
CA VAL A 234 -11.83 -23.33 10.47
C VAL A 234 -12.12 -24.25 11.64
N THR A 235 -11.53 -25.45 11.61
CA THR A 235 -11.65 -26.42 12.70
C THR A 235 -10.50 -26.26 13.67
N VAL A 236 -10.81 -26.01 14.94
CA VAL A 236 -9.79 -25.73 15.97
C VAL A 236 -10.02 -26.57 17.22
N HIS A 237 -8.93 -26.89 17.91
CA HIS A 237 -8.97 -27.53 19.23
C HIS A 237 -9.38 -26.52 20.31
N LYS A 238 -10.08 -26.97 21.36
CA LYS A 238 -10.57 -26.15 22.48
C LYS A 238 -9.50 -25.29 23.17
N ASP A 239 -8.24 -25.75 23.17
CA ASP A 239 -7.12 -25.04 23.81
C ASP A 239 -6.46 -23.99 22.89
N THR A 240 -6.94 -23.84 21.66
CA THR A 240 -6.38 -22.88 20.70
C THR A 240 -6.66 -21.45 21.18
N PRO A 241 -5.63 -20.58 21.27
CA PRO A 241 -5.82 -19.20 21.70
C PRO A 241 -6.52 -18.36 20.61
N LEU A 242 -7.39 -17.43 21.02
CA LEU A 242 -8.18 -16.60 20.09
C LEU A 242 -7.33 -15.86 19.06
N VAL A 243 -6.15 -15.36 19.43
CA VAL A 243 -5.23 -14.68 18.51
C VAL A 243 -4.90 -15.53 17.27
N ARG A 244 -4.73 -16.84 17.44
CA ARG A 244 -4.40 -17.75 16.32
C ARG A 244 -5.58 -17.94 15.38
N ILE A 245 -6.80 -17.87 15.90
CA ILE A 245 -8.03 -18.01 15.12
C ILE A 245 -8.28 -16.74 14.32
N VAL A 246 -8.11 -15.58 14.96
CA VAL A 246 -8.26 -14.28 14.33
C VAL A 246 -7.25 -14.07 13.20
N GLU A 247 -6.06 -14.65 13.30
CA GLU A 247 -5.05 -14.65 12.22
C GLU A 247 -5.52 -15.35 10.93
N GLU A 248 -6.48 -16.28 11.01
CA GLU A 248 -7.07 -16.99 9.87
C GLU A 248 -8.25 -16.22 9.24
N PHE A 249 -8.70 -15.11 9.84
CA PHE A 249 -9.82 -14.35 9.32
C PHE A 249 -9.43 -13.56 8.06
N THR A 250 -10.21 -13.75 7.00
CA THR A 250 -9.96 -13.16 5.68
C THR A 250 -11.07 -12.19 5.29
N PRO A 251 -10.80 -10.96 4.81
CA PRO A 251 -11.82 -9.91 4.63
C PRO A 251 -12.98 -10.23 3.67
N ASP A 252 -12.81 -11.22 2.81
CA ASP A 252 -13.74 -11.65 1.76
C ASP A 252 -14.68 -12.80 2.18
N ARG A 253 -14.40 -13.47 3.31
CA ARG A 253 -15.14 -14.64 3.77
C ARG A 253 -15.59 -14.51 5.23
N TYR A 254 -16.81 -14.95 5.51
CA TYR A 254 -17.33 -15.00 6.88
C TYR A 254 -16.80 -16.25 7.59
N ALA A 255 -16.03 -16.10 8.67
CA ALA A 255 -15.42 -17.25 9.33
C ALA A 255 -16.39 -17.95 10.29
N MET A 256 -16.51 -19.26 10.12
CA MET A 256 -17.22 -20.20 10.98
C MET A 256 -16.20 -21.12 11.64
N ILE A 257 -16.16 -21.12 12.97
CA ILE A 257 -15.16 -21.84 13.75
C ILE A 257 -15.84 -23.07 14.33
N SER A 258 -15.44 -24.27 13.90
CA SER A 258 -15.91 -25.51 14.52
C SER A 258 -14.95 -25.97 15.59
N LEU A 259 -15.42 -26.10 16.83
CA LEU A 259 -14.68 -26.67 17.93
C LEU A 259 -14.68 -28.19 17.81
N ALA A 260 -13.49 -28.77 17.66
CA ALA A 260 -13.30 -30.21 17.69
C ALA A 260 -13.11 -30.67 19.15
N ASN A 261 -13.85 -31.71 19.54
CA ASN A 261 -13.63 -32.42 20.80
C ASN A 261 -12.35 -33.29 20.71
N ASN A 262 -11.96 -33.90 21.83
CA ASN A 262 -10.77 -34.76 21.88
C ASN A 262 -10.86 -36.01 20.98
N GLU A 263 -12.06 -36.36 20.51
CA GLU A 263 -12.34 -37.45 19.58
C GLU A 263 -12.52 -36.96 18.12
N MET A 264 -12.16 -35.70 17.83
CA MET A 264 -12.35 -35.04 16.52
C MET A 264 -13.82 -34.90 16.08
N GLY A 265 -14.77 -35.10 16.99
CA GLY A 265 -16.19 -34.78 16.81
C GLY A 265 -16.46 -33.28 16.95
N LEU A 266 -17.52 -32.82 16.29
CA LEU A 266 -17.91 -31.41 16.30
C LEU A 266 -18.72 -31.09 17.57
N ASP A 267 -18.18 -30.24 18.43
CA ASP A 267 -18.77 -29.90 19.73
C ASP A 267 -19.66 -28.65 19.63
N LYS A 268 -19.08 -27.53 19.18
CA LYS A 268 -19.74 -26.22 19.12
C LYS A 268 -19.25 -25.44 17.90
N ILE A 269 -20.11 -24.61 17.35
CA ILE A 269 -19.77 -23.69 16.26
C ILE A 269 -19.81 -22.27 16.81
N LEU A 270 -18.73 -21.53 16.59
CA LEU A 270 -18.61 -20.12 16.90
C LEU A 270 -18.51 -19.32 15.61
N THR A 271 -19.00 -18.09 15.63
CA THR A 271 -18.84 -17.14 14.53
C THR A 271 -17.58 -16.31 14.72
N GLU A 272 -17.11 -15.65 13.65
CA GLU A 272 -16.02 -14.67 13.76
C GLU A 272 -16.34 -13.57 14.78
N THR A 273 -17.62 -13.21 14.94
CA THR A 273 -18.07 -12.18 15.89
C THR A 273 -17.88 -12.65 17.33
N ASP A 274 -18.23 -13.89 17.64
CA ASP A 274 -18.04 -14.48 18.98
C ASP A 274 -16.56 -14.51 19.39
N VAL A 275 -15.68 -14.86 18.44
CA VAL A 275 -14.23 -14.89 18.66
C VAL A 275 -13.68 -13.49 18.91
N VAL A 276 -14.12 -12.49 18.13
CA VAL A 276 -13.67 -11.09 18.28
C VAL A 276 -14.19 -10.48 19.58
N GLU A 277 -15.46 -10.68 19.92
CA GLU A 277 -16.02 -10.22 21.20
C GLU A 277 -15.34 -10.91 22.38
N GLY A 278 -15.12 -12.22 22.29
CA GLY A 278 -14.37 -12.99 23.28
C GLY A 278 -12.95 -12.43 23.48
N MET A 279 -12.28 -12.06 22.39
CA MET A 279 -10.94 -11.49 22.43
C MET A 279 -10.93 -10.11 23.12
N LEU A 280 -11.97 -9.30 22.92
CA LEU A 280 -12.12 -7.99 23.56
C LEU A 280 -12.46 -8.11 25.05
N ARG A 281 -13.24 -9.12 25.45
CA ARG A 281 -13.66 -9.32 26.84
C ARG A 281 -12.60 -10.02 27.69
N GLU A 282 -12.05 -11.12 27.19
CA GLU A 282 -11.20 -12.05 27.96
C GLU A 282 -9.70 -11.93 27.60
N GLY A 283 -9.38 -11.25 26.51
CA GLY A 283 -8.01 -11.03 26.03
C GLY A 283 -7.53 -12.00 24.94
N ILE A 284 -6.43 -11.62 24.28
CA ILE A 284 -5.92 -12.27 23.04
C ILE A 284 -5.47 -13.73 23.17
N ARG A 285 -5.05 -14.16 24.38
CA ARG A 285 -4.55 -15.53 24.63
C ARG A 285 -5.60 -16.45 25.25
N PHE A 286 -6.85 -16.00 25.38
CA PHE A 286 -7.91 -16.80 25.95
C PHE A 286 -8.17 -18.05 25.08
N PRO A 287 -8.35 -19.24 25.66
CA PRO A 287 -8.63 -20.46 24.90
C PRO A 287 -10.08 -20.46 24.38
N VAL A 288 -10.24 -20.77 23.11
CA VAL A 288 -11.53 -20.68 22.39
C VAL A 288 -12.62 -21.59 22.96
N GLY A 289 -12.27 -22.74 23.52
CA GLY A 289 -13.25 -23.67 24.09
C GLY A 289 -13.93 -23.18 25.37
N LYS A 290 -13.50 -22.04 25.92
CA LYS A 290 -14.11 -21.40 27.10
C LYS A 290 -15.07 -20.25 26.74
N LEU A 291 -15.23 -19.95 25.44
CA LEU A 291 -16.32 -19.11 24.92
C LEU A 291 -17.60 -19.93 24.74
#